data_AF-A0A2J0YZ26-F1
#
_entry.id   AF-A0A2J0YZ26-F1
#
_cell.length_a   1.000
_cell.length_b   1.000
_cell.length_c   1.000
_cell.angle_alpha   90.00
_cell.angle_beta   90.00
_cell.angle_gamma   90.00
#
_symmetry.space_group_name_H-M   'P 1'
#
loop_
_entity.id
_entity.type
_entity.pdbx_description
1 polymer ?
#
loop_
_entity_poly.entity_id
_entity_poly.type
_entity_poly.pdbx_seq_one_letter_code
_entity_poly.pdbx_strand_id
1 'polypeptide(L)'
;MKKDKPNDVKRELTVGEVAERSGLAVSTLHFYETKGLIRSNRSRGNQRRYPRSVLRRVAVIKVAQRTGIPLAEIQSALSVLPDDRPLTVDDWGRLSKTWRQQLDERIAKLTALRDQLTGCIGCGCLSMRDCPLRNPWDVLASEGTGPRLIDPADGAEHEAS
;
A
#
# COMPACT_ATOMS: atom_id res chain seq x y z
N MET A 1 15.73 -19.10 -34.54
CA MET A 1 14.89 -18.16 -33.77
C MET A 1 13.57 -17.95 -34.51
N LYS A 2 12.45 -18.46 -33.97
CA LYS A 2 11.12 -18.24 -34.58
C LYS A 2 10.68 -16.81 -34.26
N LYS A 3 10.41 -16.04 -35.31
CA LYS A 3 9.91 -14.66 -35.26
C LYS A 3 8.52 -14.63 -34.60
N ASP A 4 8.41 -14.00 -33.43
CA ASP A 4 7.13 -13.69 -32.81
C ASP A 4 6.39 -12.65 -33.67
N LYS A 5 5.23 -13.03 -34.19
CA LYS A 5 4.36 -12.11 -34.94
C LYS A 5 3.60 -11.20 -33.98
N PRO A 6 3.55 -9.87 -34.19
CA PRO A 6 3.04 -8.90 -33.22
C PRO A 6 1.52 -8.69 -33.27
N ASN A 7 0.69 -9.72 -33.51
CA ASN A 7 -0.77 -9.49 -33.55
C ASN A 7 -1.70 -10.61 -33.05
N ASP A 8 -1.19 -11.62 -32.33
CA ASP A 8 -2.08 -12.56 -31.64
C ASP A 8 -2.33 -12.09 -30.20
N VAL A 9 -3.10 -11.02 -30.07
CA VAL A 9 -3.51 -10.49 -28.77
C VAL A 9 -4.55 -11.44 -28.19
N LYS A 10 -4.09 -12.57 -27.60
CA LYS A 10 -4.96 -13.52 -26.90
C LYS A 10 -5.89 -12.76 -25.95
N ARG A 11 -7.21 -12.91 -26.14
CA ARG A 11 -8.26 -12.27 -25.32
C ARG A 11 -8.20 -12.70 -23.85
N GLU A 12 -7.76 -13.94 -23.62
CA GLU A 12 -7.56 -14.49 -22.28
C GLU A 12 -6.13 -15.04 -22.11
N LEU A 13 -5.63 -14.98 -20.89
CA LEU A 13 -4.30 -15.42 -20.49
C LEU A 13 -4.40 -16.59 -19.52
N THR A 14 -3.47 -17.53 -19.63
CA THR A 14 -3.24 -18.56 -18.61
C THR A 14 -2.65 -17.94 -17.34
N VAL A 15 -2.75 -18.62 -16.20
CA VAL A 15 -2.13 -18.15 -14.96
C VAL A 15 -0.61 -17.99 -15.10
N GLY A 16 0.05 -18.85 -15.89
CA GLY A 16 1.48 -18.76 -16.17
C GLY A 16 1.84 -17.52 -16.98
N GLU A 17 1.06 -17.21 -18.02
CA GLU A 17 1.26 -15.99 -18.83
C GLU A 17 1.03 -14.72 -17.99
N VAL A 18 0.08 -14.73 -17.07
CA VAL A 18 -0.13 -13.59 -16.14
C VAL A 18 1.05 -13.49 -15.16
N ALA A 19 1.52 -14.61 -14.60
CA ALA A 19 2.63 -14.66 -13.67
C ALA A 19 3.91 -14.09 -14.29
N GLU A 20 4.27 -14.58 -15.48
CA GLU A 20 5.43 -14.13 -16.25
C GLU A 20 5.36 -12.62 -16.53
N ARG A 21 4.24 -12.13 -17.03
CA ARG A 21 4.09 -10.71 -17.43
C ARG A 21 3.96 -9.75 -16.26
N SER A 22 3.41 -10.20 -15.13
CA SER A 22 3.27 -9.38 -13.92
C SER A 22 4.48 -9.46 -13.00
N GLY A 23 5.37 -10.44 -13.22
CA GLY A 23 6.47 -10.77 -12.31
C GLY A 23 5.99 -11.24 -10.94
N LEU A 24 4.79 -11.83 -10.85
CA LEU A 24 4.24 -12.39 -9.63
C LEU A 24 4.27 -13.91 -9.68
N ALA A 25 4.46 -14.55 -8.53
CA ALA A 25 4.27 -15.99 -8.43
C ALA A 25 2.80 -16.37 -8.70
N VAL A 26 2.58 -17.56 -9.25
CA VAL A 26 1.24 -18.13 -9.43
C VAL A 26 0.47 -18.19 -8.11
N SER A 27 1.15 -18.50 -7.01
CA SER A 27 0.57 -18.49 -5.66
C SER A 27 0.05 -17.10 -5.26
N THR A 28 0.75 -16.03 -5.61
CA THR A 28 0.30 -14.64 -5.38
C THR A 28 -0.95 -14.32 -6.19
N LEU A 29 -1.03 -14.78 -7.45
CA LEU A 29 -2.22 -14.59 -8.28
C LEU A 29 -3.42 -15.34 -7.70
N HIS A 30 -3.23 -16.58 -7.26
CA HIS A 30 -4.28 -17.32 -6.56
C HIS A 30 -4.70 -16.63 -5.26
N PHE A 31 -3.74 -16.11 -4.48
CA PHE A 31 -4.03 -15.35 -3.28
C PHE A 31 -4.86 -14.09 -3.58
N TYR A 32 -4.51 -13.33 -4.61
CA TYR A 32 -5.29 -12.16 -5.04
C TYR A 32 -6.70 -12.56 -5.48
N GLU A 33 -6.84 -13.69 -6.17
CA GLU A 33 -8.15 -14.23 -6.56
C GLU A 33 -8.99 -14.61 -5.33
N THR A 34 -8.40 -15.29 -4.34
CA THR A 34 -9.08 -15.63 -3.07
C THR A 34 -9.48 -14.39 -2.28
N LYS A 35 -8.71 -13.30 -2.36
CA LYS A 35 -9.05 -12.00 -1.76
C LYS A 35 -10.02 -11.16 -2.60
N GLY A 36 -10.50 -11.66 -3.74
CA GLY A 36 -11.43 -10.94 -4.62
C GLY A 36 -10.80 -9.75 -5.35
N LEU A 37 -9.47 -9.65 -5.36
CA LEU A 37 -8.75 -8.55 -6.01
C LEU A 37 -8.66 -8.74 -7.53
N ILE A 38 -8.69 -9.98 -8.00
CA ILE A 38 -8.75 -10.35 -9.41
C ILE A 38 -9.74 -11.51 -9.59
N ARG A 39 -10.24 -11.70 -10.82
CA ARG A 39 -11.14 -12.81 -11.15
C ARG A 39 -10.62 -13.59 -12.35
N SER A 40 -10.86 -14.90 -12.35
CA SER A 40 -10.64 -15.78 -13.48
C SER A 40 -11.96 -16.36 -14.00
N ASN A 41 -11.98 -16.66 -15.29
CA ASN A 41 -12.95 -17.54 -15.91
C ASN A 41 -12.40 -18.97 -15.93
N ARG A 42 -13.31 -19.95 -16.03
CA ARG A 42 -12.93 -21.35 -16.25
C ARG A 42 -13.10 -21.69 -17.73
N SER A 43 -12.05 -22.27 -18.32
CA SER A 43 -12.14 -22.85 -19.66
C SER A 43 -12.96 -24.15 -19.65
N ARG A 44 -13.30 -24.68 -20.84
CA ARG A 44 -13.95 -26.00 -20.98
C ARG A 44 -13.17 -27.13 -20.31
N GLY A 45 -11.85 -27.00 -20.17
CA GLY A 45 -10.98 -27.96 -19.47
C GLY A 45 -10.77 -27.63 -17.98
N ASN A 46 -11.64 -26.83 -17.37
CA ASN A 46 -11.57 -26.36 -15.98
C ASN A 46 -10.28 -25.59 -15.59
N GLN A 47 -9.52 -25.12 -16.59
CA GLN A 47 -8.32 -24.30 -16.36
C GLN A 47 -8.71 -22.84 -16.13
N ARG A 48 -8.02 -22.17 -15.21
CA ARG A 48 -8.18 -20.72 -15.01
C ARG A 48 -7.70 -19.94 -16.24
N ARG A 49 -8.50 -18.96 -16.63
CA ARG A 49 -8.24 -18.01 -17.71
C ARG A 49 -8.54 -16.61 -17.21
N TYR A 50 -7.63 -15.69 -17.44
CA TYR A 50 -7.78 -14.31 -16.99
C TYR A 50 -7.97 -13.39 -18.19
N PRO A 51 -8.88 -12.41 -18.14
CA PRO A 51 -8.95 -11.38 -19.17
C PRO A 51 -7.67 -10.56 -19.16
N ARG A 52 -7.24 -10.03 -20.32
CA ARG A 52 -6.02 -9.19 -20.38
C ARG A 52 -6.03 -7.99 -19.44
N SER A 53 -7.21 -7.44 -19.14
CA SER A 53 -7.41 -6.34 -18.19
C SER A 53 -6.84 -6.66 -16.80
N VAL A 54 -6.71 -7.94 -16.44
CA VAL A 54 -6.12 -8.37 -15.17
C VAL A 54 -4.71 -7.80 -14.97
N LEU A 55 -3.91 -7.67 -16.03
CA LEU A 55 -2.55 -7.17 -15.94
C LEU A 55 -2.52 -5.72 -15.44
N ARG A 56 -3.47 -4.89 -15.89
CA ARG A 56 -3.62 -3.51 -15.44
C ARG A 56 -4.04 -3.47 -13.97
N ARG A 57 -4.97 -4.33 -13.56
CA ARG A 57 -5.42 -4.42 -12.16
C ARG A 57 -4.30 -4.88 -11.24
N VAL A 58 -3.53 -5.89 -11.64
CA VAL A 58 -2.33 -6.36 -10.91
C VAL A 58 -1.27 -5.27 -10.81
N ALA A 59 -1.03 -4.50 -11.88
CA ALA A 59 -0.10 -3.37 -11.84
C ALA A 59 -0.53 -2.32 -10.81
N VAL A 60 -1.82 -1.97 -10.77
CA VAL A 60 -2.39 -1.04 -9.79
C VAL A 60 -2.21 -1.54 -8.36
N ILE A 61 -2.50 -2.83 -8.09
CA ILE A 61 -2.29 -3.45 -6.77
C ILE A 61 -0.81 -3.35 -6.36
N LYS A 62 0.13 -3.66 -7.27
CA LYS A 62 1.57 -3.57 -6.99
C LYS A 62 2.02 -2.15 -6.68
N VAL A 63 1.49 -1.14 -7.38
CA VAL A 63 1.85 0.26 -7.10
C VAL A 63 1.34 0.67 -5.71
N ALA A 64 0.10 0.36 -5.38
CA ALA A 64 -0.47 0.67 -4.07
C ALA A 64 0.27 -0.02 -2.92
N GLN A 65 0.64 -1.29 -3.08
CA GLN A 65 1.45 -1.98 -2.07
C GLN A 65 2.83 -1.33 -1.87
N ARG A 66 3.45 -0.85 -2.96
CA ARG A 66 4.75 -0.15 -2.88
C ARG A 66 4.67 1.20 -2.18
N THR A 67 3.51 1.86 -2.19
CA THR A 67 3.27 3.08 -1.41
C THR A 67 2.96 2.78 0.06
N GLY A 68 2.99 1.51 0.47
CA GLY A 68 2.79 1.08 1.86
C GLY A 68 1.33 0.88 2.26
N ILE A 69 0.43 0.83 1.28
CA ILE A 69 -1.02 0.71 1.51
C ILE A 69 -1.38 -0.74 1.80
N PRO A 70 -2.12 -1.01 2.89
CA PRO A 70 -2.49 -2.37 3.25
C PRO A 70 -3.41 -2.99 2.21
N LEU A 71 -3.25 -4.30 2.00
CA LEU A 71 -4.02 -5.02 0.98
C LEU A 71 -5.53 -4.95 1.18
N ALA A 72 -5.99 -4.89 2.43
CA ALA A 72 -7.41 -4.73 2.76
C ALA A 72 -7.98 -3.41 2.24
N GLU A 73 -7.21 -2.33 2.31
CA GLU A 73 -7.64 -1.03 1.80
C GLU A 73 -7.63 -1.00 0.27
N ILE A 74 -6.64 -1.63 -0.36
CA ILE A 74 -6.61 -1.84 -1.80
C ILE A 74 -7.86 -2.63 -2.23
N GLN A 75 -8.24 -3.66 -1.47
CA GLN A 75 -9.44 -4.43 -1.73
C GLN A 75 -10.70 -3.57 -1.67
N SER A 76 -10.88 -2.79 -0.60
CA SER A 76 -12.03 -1.88 -0.45
C SER A 76 -12.10 -0.83 -1.56
N ALA A 77 -10.95 -0.29 -1.96
CA ALA A 77 -10.88 0.71 -3.02
C ALA A 77 -11.16 0.12 -4.41
N LEU A 78 -10.81 -1.15 -4.65
CA LEU A 78 -11.09 -1.83 -5.90
C LEU A 78 -12.48 -2.46 -5.97
N SER A 79 -13.11 -2.78 -4.83
CA SER A 79 -14.43 -3.42 -4.79
C SER A 79 -15.57 -2.51 -5.26
N VAL A 80 -15.36 -1.19 -5.24
CA VAL A 80 -16.33 -0.20 -5.76
C VAL A 80 -16.23 -0.01 -7.27
N LEU A 81 -15.22 -0.60 -7.92
CA LEU A 81 -15.02 -0.49 -9.36
C LEU A 81 -15.67 -1.68 -10.09
N PRO A 82 -16.21 -1.48 -11.30
CA PRO A 82 -16.75 -2.57 -12.09
C PRO A 82 -15.67 -3.60 -12.45
N ASP A 83 -16.02 -4.89 -12.35
CA ASP A 83 -15.12 -6.00 -12.69
C ASP A 83 -15.20 -6.42 -14.17
N ASP A 84 -16.18 -5.89 -14.91
CA ASP A 84 -16.48 -6.23 -16.31
C ASP A 84 -15.71 -5.38 -17.34
N ARG A 85 -15.05 -4.31 -16.90
CA ARG A 85 -14.22 -3.44 -17.74
C ARG A 85 -12.81 -3.24 -17.20
N PRO A 86 -11.83 -2.87 -18.05
CA PRO A 86 -10.52 -2.43 -17.58
C PRO A 86 -10.64 -1.19 -16.69
N LEU A 87 -9.71 -1.04 -15.74
CA LEU A 87 -9.55 0.19 -14.96
C LEU A 87 -9.24 1.37 -15.90
N THR A 88 -10.02 2.44 -15.80
CA THR A 88 -9.85 3.64 -16.64
C THR A 88 -8.83 4.60 -16.04
N VAL A 89 -8.55 5.68 -16.76
CA VAL A 89 -7.72 6.78 -16.25
C VAL A 89 -8.41 7.48 -15.08
N ASP A 90 -9.74 7.64 -15.14
CA ASP A 90 -10.52 8.28 -14.08
C ASP A 90 -10.53 7.45 -12.79
N ASP A 91 -10.68 6.12 -12.89
CA ASP A 91 -10.57 5.22 -11.73
C ASP A 91 -9.20 5.39 -11.07
N TRP A 92 -8.13 5.38 -11.90
CA TRP A 92 -6.77 5.58 -11.42
C TRP A 92 -6.58 6.95 -10.77
N GLY A 93 -7.14 8.02 -11.34
CA GLY A 93 -7.07 9.37 -10.78
C GLY A 93 -7.69 9.44 -9.38
N ARG A 94 -8.83 8.78 -9.16
CA ARG A 94 -9.49 8.72 -7.84
C ARG A 94 -8.67 7.92 -6.82
N LEU A 95 -8.21 6.73 -7.22
CA LEU A 95 -7.40 5.86 -6.34
C LEU A 95 -6.08 6.52 -5.98
N SER A 96 -5.31 6.97 -6.98
CA SER A 96 -3.99 7.55 -6.79
C SER A 96 -4.01 8.84 -5.98
N LYS A 97 -5.07 9.65 -6.04
CA LYS A 97 -5.21 10.84 -5.18
C LYS A 97 -5.22 10.46 -3.70
N THR A 98 -6.03 9.48 -3.32
CA THR A 98 -6.17 8.99 -1.94
C THR A 98 -4.85 8.38 -1.46
N TRP A 99 -4.25 7.53 -2.30
CA TRP A 99 -2.99 6.85 -2.00
C TRP A 99 -1.80 7.80 -1.91
N ARG A 100 -1.79 8.87 -2.70
CA ARG A 100 -0.78 9.93 -2.61
C ARG A 100 -0.88 10.65 -1.27
N GLN A 101 -2.09 11.01 -0.82
CA GLN A 101 -2.28 11.66 0.47
C GLN A 101 -1.75 10.81 1.63
N GLN A 102 -2.06 9.50 1.65
CA GLN A 102 -1.54 8.59 2.67
C GLN A 102 -0.02 8.43 2.62
N LEU A 103 0.55 8.41 1.41
CA LEU A 103 2.00 8.38 1.24
C LEU A 103 2.64 9.67 1.78
N ASP A 104 2.08 10.83 1.47
CA ASP A 104 2.55 12.13 1.94
C ASP A 104 2.49 12.24 3.47
N GLU A 105 1.38 11.81 4.09
CA GLU A 105 1.23 11.74 5.55
C GLU A 105 2.31 10.85 6.19
N ARG A 106 2.54 9.68 5.59
CA ARG A 106 3.54 8.73 6.08
C ARG A 106 4.97 9.26 5.90
N ILE A 107 5.25 9.95 4.80
CA ILE A 107 6.53 10.65 4.58
C ILE A 107 6.71 11.74 5.64
N ALA A 108 5.69 12.54 5.95
CA ALA A 108 5.75 13.58 6.96
C ALA A 108 6.06 13.00 8.35
N LYS A 109 5.36 11.94 8.76
CA LYS A 109 5.62 11.23 10.02
C LYS A 109 7.03 10.65 10.08
N LEU A 110 7.48 9.96 9.04
CA LEU A 110 8.82 9.38 8.99
C LEU A 110 9.93 10.45 8.96
N THR A 111 9.67 11.58 8.30
CA THR A 111 10.59 12.72 8.24
C THR A 111 10.74 13.35 9.61
N ALA A 112 9.62 13.63 10.29
CA ALA A 112 9.64 14.17 11.64
C ALA A 112 10.30 13.21 12.63
N LEU A 113 10.02 11.91 12.55
CA LEU A 113 10.70 10.90 13.37
C LEU A 113 12.21 10.88 13.12
N ARG A 114 12.65 10.92 11.85
CA ARG A 114 14.07 11.01 11.48
C ARG A 114 14.72 12.25 12.08
N ASP A 115 14.07 13.40 12.00
CA ASP A 115 14.61 14.66 12.48
C ASP A 115 14.71 14.67 14.02
N GLN A 116 13.70 14.12 14.71
CA GLN A 116 13.70 13.90 16.16
C GLN A 116 14.77 12.90 16.64
N LEU A 117 15.04 11.83 15.87
CA LEU A 117 16.11 10.87 16.19
C LEU A 117 17.48 11.57 16.26
N THR A 118 17.71 12.56 15.41
CA THR A 118 18.96 13.33 15.42
C THR A 118 19.05 14.23 16.66
N GLY A 119 17.92 14.82 17.10
CA GLY A 119 17.84 15.58 18.35
C GLY A 119 18.05 14.73 19.60
N CYS A 120 17.55 13.50 19.62
CA CYS A 120 17.67 12.60 20.79
C CYS A 120 19.02 11.87 20.86
N ILE A 121 19.62 11.50 19.73
CA ILE A 121 20.89 10.75 19.70
C ILE A 121 22.09 11.71 19.68
N GLY A 122 21.96 12.89 19.08
CA GLY A 122 23.02 13.90 18.99
C GLY A 122 23.21 14.75 20.26
N CYS A 123 22.31 14.67 21.24
CA CYS A 123 22.38 15.55 22.40
C CYS A 123 23.60 15.26 23.29
N GLY A 124 24.02 14.00 23.42
CA GLY A 124 25.04 13.61 24.42
C GLY A 124 24.74 14.14 25.83
N CYS A 125 23.49 14.58 26.06
CA CYS A 125 23.11 15.38 27.19
C CYS A 125 22.34 14.49 28.15
N LEU A 126 22.82 14.45 29.38
CA LEU A 126 21.98 14.18 30.54
C LEU A 126 20.93 15.29 30.77
N SER A 127 20.44 16.00 29.74
CA SER A 127 19.36 16.99 29.89
C SER A 127 18.02 16.30 29.71
N MET A 128 17.47 15.87 30.83
CA MET A 128 16.07 15.43 30.93
C MET A 128 15.08 16.53 30.53
N ARG A 129 15.46 17.82 30.42
CA ARG A 129 14.46 18.90 30.31
C ARG A 129 13.84 19.09 28.93
N ASP A 130 14.53 18.72 27.85
CA ASP A 130 14.18 19.19 26.49
C ASP A 130 13.87 18.04 25.51
N CYS A 131 13.61 16.83 26.03
CA CYS A 131 13.26 15.69 25.18
C CYS A 131 11.74 15.70 24.89
N PRO A 132 11.30 15.92 23.64
CA PRO A 132 9.87 15.95 23.29
C PRO A 132 9.19 14.58 23.44
N LEU A 133 9.96 13.49 23.62
CA LEU A 133 9.44 12.16 23.92
C LEU A 133 9.29 11.90 25.43
N ARG A 134 9.62 12.86 26.28
CA ARG A 134 9.62 12.68 27.74
C ARG A 134 8.23 12.87 28.31
N ASN A 135 7.78 11.87 29.05
CA ASN A 135 6.59 11.91 29.91
C ASN A 135 7.04 11.80 31.37
N PRO A 136 7.49 12.90 32.02
CA PRO A 136 7.98 12.85 33.39
C PRO A 136 6.86 12.39 34.32
N TRP A 137 7.18 11.49 35.26
CA TRP A 137 6.20 10.97 36.22
C TRP A 137 5.00 10.26 35.59
N ASP A 138 5.11 9.87 34.32
CA ASP A 138 4.08 9.17 33.57
C ASP A 138 2.71 9.88 33.55
N VAL A 139 2.72 11.22 33.55
CA VAL A 139 1.49 12.03 33.65
C VAL A 139 0.47 11.75 32.54
N LEU A 140 0.93 11.36 31.35
CA LEU A 140 0.06 11.01 30.22
C LEU A 140 -0.52 9.58 30.30
N ALA A 141 -0.23 8.80 31.34
CA ALA A 141 -0.80 7.44 31.50
C ALA A 141 -2.33 7.44 31.65
N SER A 142 -2.89 8.55 32.13
CA SER A 142 -4.34 8.75 32.22
C SER A 142 -5.01 8.86 30.85
N GLU A 143 -4.26 9.17 29.79
CA GLU A 143 -4.77 9.35 28.43
C GLU A 143 -4.77 8.05 27.61
N GLY A 144 -4.16 6.99 28.13
CA GLY A 144 -4.19 5.66 27.55
C GLY A 144 -2.87 4.90 27.69
N THR A 145 -2.89 3.67 27.19
CA THR A 145 -1.75 2.76 27.27
C THR A 145 -0.68 3.08 26.24
N GLY A 146 0.60 2.96 26.65
CA GLY A 146 1.74 3.07 25.75
C GLY A 146 2.35 4.48 25.67
N PRO A 147 3.48 4.63 24.96
CA PRO A 147 4.20 5.90 24.84
C PRO A 147 3.39 6.93 24.03
N ARG A 148 3.02 8.03 24.68
CA ARG A 148 2.05 9.03 24.19
C ARG A 148 2.61 10.12 23.29
N LEU A 149 3.94 10.25 23.22
CA LEU A 149 4.62 11.35 22.52
C LEU A 149 5.36 10.89 21.25
N ILE A 150 5.04 9.71 20.72
CA ILE A 150 5.75 9.14 19.55
C ILE A 150 5.41 9.88 18.27
N ASP A 151 4.16 10.28 18.08
CA ASP A 151 3.77 11.01 16.89
C ASP A 151 4.07 12.51 17.09
N PRO A 152 4.64 13.22 16.10
CA PRO A 152 5.02 14.63 16.21
C PRO A 152 3.85 15.58 16.52
N ALA A 153 2.63 15.17 16.20
CA ALA A 153 1.42 15.92 16.51
C ALA A 153 1.12 15.91 18.03
N ASP A 154 1.43 14.80 18.72
CA ASP A 154 1.12 14.63 20.13
C ASP A 154 2.00 15.54 21.01
N GLY A 155 3.27 15.75 20.64
CA GLY A 155 4.18 16.64 21.38
C GLY A 155 3.86 18.13 21.27
N ALA A 156 3.32 18.58 20.13
CA ALA A 156 3.03 19.99 19.88
C ALA A 156 1.80 20.52 20.65
N GLU A 157 0.86 19.65 20.99
CA GLU A 157 -0.34 20.00 21.76
C GLU A 157 -0.02 20.22 23.26
N HIS A 158 1.03 19.59 23.78
CA HIS A 158 1.42 19.66 25.19
C HIS A 158 2.50 20.72 25.51
N GLU A 159 3.17 21.31 24.52
CA GLU A 159 4.09 22.45 24.73
C GLU A 159 3.36 23.81 24.87
N ALA A 160 2.07 23.88 24.55
CA ALA A 160 1.27 25.11 24.54
C ALA A 160 0.39 25.34 25.79
N SER A 161 0.58 24.55 26.87
CA SER A 161 -0.04 24.72 28.20
C SER A 161 1.01 24.84 29.29
#